data_AF-A0A0D6L9Z5-F1
#
_entry.id   AF-A0A0D6L9Z5-F1
#
_cell.length_a   1.000
_cell.length_b   1.000
_cell.length_c   1.000
_cell.angle_alpha   90.00
_cell.angle_beta   90.00
_cell.angle_gamma   90.00
#
_symmetry.space_group_name_H-M   'P 1'
#
loop_
_entity.id
_entity.type
_entity.pdbx_description
1 polymer ?
#
loop_
_entity_poly.entity_id
_entity_poly.type
_entity_poly.pdbx_seq_one_letter_code
_entity_poly.pdbx_strand_id
1 'polypeptide(L)'
;MAGRVTMYAWFLIHYTQVLLAINRFMAINCYMIYNKVFSSANTKKILAVLGIYLLWYFFVGFFDGCHFIFLSTTWQWAFEQTQCGLILFIYVDFYFTIGLLITSLAFDFCTAISIYRFVKSCMSNFIFIADLSLFLVGPTIYQALLGEAPDTFGIFLINTLSMEISHFLDGLIMVVFNRKTRAYIFNPRKLIKLRLEGSRVSSLARVSDYSHAKTENHDSKGVAPERSKDNTS
;
A
#
# COMPACT_ATOMS: atom_id res chain seq x y z
N MET A 1 24.86 -11.67 -3.00
CA MET A 1 23.70 -11.04 -3.70
C MET A 1 22.40 -11.17 -2.91
N ALA A 2 22.02 -12.37 -2.46
CA ALA A 2 20.78 -12.59 -1.70
C ALA A 2 20.60 -11.62 -0.51
N GLY A 3 21.60 -11.46 0.36
CA GLY A 3 21.49 -10.54 1.50
C GLY A 3 21.18 -9.08 1.16
N ARG A 4 21.70 -8.57 0.02
CA ARG A 4 21.41 -7.19 -0.41
C ARG A 4 19.95 -7.01 -0.84
N VAL A 5 19.42 -8.02 -1.55
CA VAL A 5 18.01 -8.04 -1.95
C VAL A 5 17.12 -8.17 -0.72
N THR A 6 17.47 -9.04 0.23
CA THR A 6 16.75 -9.20 1.49
C THR A 6 16.72 -7.90 2.29
N MET A 7 17.86 -7.21 2.43
CA MET A 7 17.94 -5.93 3.14
C MET A 7 17.06 -4.86 2.48
N TYR A 8 17.13 -4.72 1.15
CA TYR A 8 16.26 -3.79 0.43
C TYR A 8 14.77 -4.11 0.62
N ALA A 9 14.38 -5.38 0.49
CA ALA A 9 13.01 -5.83 0.67
C ALA A 9 12.51 -5.58 2.09
N TRP A 10 13.34 -5.84 3.10
CA TRP A 10 13.04 -5.61 4.51
C TRP A 10 12.63 -4.16 4.79
N PHE A 11 13.43 -3.19 4.34
CA PHE A 11 13.09 -1.78 4.54
C PHE A 11 11.90 -1.36 3.69
N LEU A 12 11.77 -1.85 2.45
CA LEU A 12 10.62 -1.56 1.61
C LEU A 12 9.30 -1.97 2.29
N ILE A 13 9.27 -3.11 2.97
CA ILE A 13 8.10 -3.58 3.74
C ILE A 13 7.76 -2.59 4.87
N HIS A 14 8.74 -2.23 5.71
CA HIS A 14 8.49 -1.33 6.85
C HIS A 14 8.01 0.07 6.42
N TYR A 15 8.61 0.64 5.37
CA TYR A 15 8.17 1.93 4.84
C TYR A 15 6.77 1.86 4.21
N THR A 16 6.48 0.80 3.44
CA THR A 16 5.17 0.64 2.81
C THR A 16 4.07 0.39 3.85
N GLN A 17 4.40 -0.26 4.95
CA GLN A 17 3.49 -0.43 6.09
C GLN A 17 3.11 0.91 6.74
N VAL A 18 4.07 1.81 6.97
CA VAL A 18 3.78 3.17 7.45
C VAL A 18 2.91 3.94 6.45
N LEU A 19 3.22 3.87 5.15
CA LEU A 19 2.41 4.49 4.12
C LEU A 19 0.97 3.93 4.09
N LEU A 20 0.80 2.64 4.33
CA LEU A 20 -0.51 2.00 4.40
C LEU A 20 -1.31 2.49 5.62
N ALA A 21 -0.68 2.58 6.79
CA ALA A 21 -1.29 3.13 8.01
C ALA A 21 -1.74 4.60 7.81
N ILE A 22 -0.87 5.42 7.21
CA ILE A 22 -1.18 6.81 6.85
C ILE A 22 -2.35 6.88 5.85
N ASN A 23 -2.32 6.05 4.81
CA ASN A 23 -3.38 5.99 3.80
C ASN A 23 -4.75 5.67 4.44
N ARG A 24 -4.78 4.71 5.37
CA ARG A 24 -6.00 4.37 6.14
C ARG A 24 -6.46 5.53 7.01
N PHE A 25 -5.55 6.16 7.74
CA PHE A 25 -5.84 7.32 8.57
C PHE A 25 -6.46 8.47 7.76
N MET A 26 -5.84 8.84 6.62
CA MET A 26 -6.33 9.91 5.76
C MET A 26 -7.67 9.59 5.11
N ALA A 27 -7.89 8.34 4.70
CA ALA A 27 -9.16 7.92 4.09
C ALA A 27 -10.36 8.13 5.02
N ILE A 28 -10.15 7.97 6.33
CA ILE A 28 -11.21 8.02 7.35
C ILE A 28 -11.35 9.42 7.94
N ASN A 29 -10.24 10.06 8.30
CA ASN A 29 -10.27 11.35 9.00
C ASN A 29 -10.28 12.55 8.06
N CYS A 30 -9.74 12.42 6.83
CA CYS A 30 -9.48 13.55 5.93
C CYS A 30 -9.85 13.24 4.47
N TYR A 31 -11.11 12.87 4.20
CA TYR A 31 -11.60 12.47 2.88
C TYR A 31 -11.26 13.46 1.74
N MET A 32 -11.35 14.77 1.99
CA MET A 32 -11.09 15.80 0.98
C MET A 32 -9.62 15.90 0.58
N ILE A 33 -8.70 15.62 1.50
CA ILE A 33 -7.24 15.63 1.26
C ILE A 33 -6.81 14.28 0.67
N TYR A 34 -7.43 13.19 1.12
CA TYR A 34 -7.16 11.84 0.64
C TYR A 34 -7.19 11.72 -0.89
N ASN A 35 -8.24 12.23 -1.54
CA ASN A 35 -8.38 12.13 -3.00
C ASN A 35 -7.30 12.91 -3.77
N LYS A 36 -6.68 13.92 -3.15
CA LYS A 36 -5.56 14.66 -3.76
C LYS A 36 -4.22 13.93 -3.56
N VAL A 37 -3.98 13.37 -2.37
CA VAL A 37 -2.71 12.72 -2.02
C VAL A 37 -2.63 11.28 -2.55
N PHE A 38 -3.64 10.46 -2.28
CA PHE A 38 -3.65 9.01 -2.56
C PHE A 38 -4.55 8.63 -3.75
N SER A 39 -4.47 9.37 -4.86
CA SER A 39 -5.08 8.94 -6.12
C SER A 39 -4.32 7.75 -6.72
N SER A 40 -4.96 6.89 -7.53
CA SER A 40 -4.30 5.71 -8.11
C SER A 40 -3.02 6.03 -8.91
N ALA A 41 -2.96 7.21 -9.53
CA ALA A 41 -1.75 7.67 -10.21
C ALA A 41 -0.69 8.16 -9.23
N ASN A 42 -1.09 8.91 -8.19
CA ASN A 42 -0.18 9.44 -7.18
C ASN A 42 0.38 8.34 -6.29
N THR A 43 -0.42 7.36 -5.86
CA THR A 43 0.04 6.20 -5.08
C THR A 43 1.10 5.41 -5.83
N LYS A 44 0.93 5.18 -7.15
CA LYS A 44 1.97 4.55 -7.98
C LYS A 44 3.25 5.37 -8.02
N LYS A 45 3.14 6.70 -8.15
CA LYS A 45 4.31 7.60 -8.12
C LYS A 45 5.00 7.57 -6.75
N ILE A 46 4.25 7.62 -5.65
CA ILE A 46 4.78 7.56 -4.28
C ILE A 46 5.55 6.25 -4.07
N LEU A 47 4.96 5.11 -4.45
CA LEU A 47 5.62 3.81 -4.33
C LEU A 47 6.88 3.70 -5.21
N ALA A 48 6.84 4.24 -6.43
CA ALA A 48 8.02 4.26 -7.30
C ALA A 48 9.14 5.13 -6.73
N VAL A 49 8.82 6.34 -6.26
CA VAL A 49 9.79 7.25 -5.62
C VAL A 49 10.35 6.63 -4.34
N LEU A 50 9.52 6.00 -3.52
CA LEU A 50 9.97 5.28 -2.33
C LEU A 50 10.91 4.14 -2.69
N GLY A 51 10.56 3.32 -3.68
CA GLY A 51 11.42 2.22 -4.13
C GLY A 51 12.79 2.72 -4.60
N ILE A 52 12.82 3.80 -5.39
CA ILE A 52 14.07 4.44 -5.84
C ILE A 52 14.86 5.00 -4.65
N TYR A 53 14.19 5.68 -3.71
CA TYR A 53 14.83 6.19 -2.50
C TYR A 53 15.50 5.05 -1.73
N LEU A 54 14.85 3.90 -1.55
CA LEU A 54 15.40 2.79 -0.78
C LEU A 54 16.52 2.02 -1.49
N LEU A 55 16.85 2.31 -2.75
CA LEU A 55 17.96 1.65 -3.45
C LEU A 55 19.30 1.87 -2.76
N TRP A 56 19.48 2.93 -1.96
CA TRP A 56 20.73 3.14 -1.21
C TRP A 56 21.04 1.99 -0.25
N TYR A 57 20.02 1.33 0.33
CA TYR A 57 20.19 0.13 1.16
C TYR A 57 20.80 -1.04 0.37
N PHE A 58 20.43 -1.17 -0.90
CA PHE A 58 21.00 -2.18 -1.79
C PHE A 58 22.49 -1.87 -2.09
N PHE A 59 22.81 -0.60 -2.32
CA PHE A 59 24.17 -0.16 -2.65
C PHE A 59 25.13 -0.20 -1.46
N VAL A 60 24.66 0.05 -0.24
CA VAL A 60 25.48 -0.04 0.99
C VAL A 60 26.14 -1.42 1.15
N GLY A 61 25.45 -2.49 0.74
CA GLY A 61 26.02 -3.84 0.81
C GLY A 61 27.19 -4.12 -0.14
N PHE A 62 27.58 -3.18 -1.01
CA PHE A 62 28.79 -3.26 -1.85
C PHE A 62 30.05 -2.80 -1.15
N PHE A 63 29.94 -2.05 -0.04
CA PHE A 63 31.11 -1.63 0.73
C PHE A 63 31.63 -2.78 1.59
N ASP A 64 32.96 -2.89 1.65
CA ASP A 64 33.63 -3.94 2.41
C ASP A 64 33.31 -3.82 3.92
N GLY A 65 32.92 -4.96 4.51
CA GLY A 65 32.52 -5.05 5.92
C GLY A 65 31.07 -4.64 6.20
N CYS A 66 30.34 -4.09 5.23
CA CYS A 66 28.93 -3.73 5.37
C CYS A 66 28.00 -4.85 4.84
N HIS A 67 28.48 -6.09 4.79
CA HIS A 67 27.76 -7.18 4.16
C HIS A 67 26.65 -7.72 5.08
N PHE A 68 25.49 -8.00 4.46
CA PHE A 68 24.39 -8.71 5.09
C PHE A 68 24.52 -10.19 4.77
N ILE A 69 24.97 -10.95 5.76
CA ILE A 69 25.33 -12.36 5.64
C ILE A 69 24.27 -13.24 6.29
N PHE A 70 24.09 -14.44 5.76
CA PHE A 70 23.23 -15.45 6.38
C PHE A 70 24.06 -16.30 7.34
N LEU A 71 23.75 -16.27 8.63
CA LEU A 71 24.41 -17.12 9.61
C LEU A 71 23.70 -18.48 9.63
N SER A 72 24.42 -19.53 9.20
CA SER A 72 23.94 -20.92 9.25
C SER A 72 23.79 -21.47 10.67
N THR A 73 24.39 -20.82 11.66
CA THR A 73 24.31 -21.21 13.08
C THR A 73 23.01 -20.76 13.74
N THR A 74 22.50 -19.57 13.36
CA THR A 74 21.27 -18.99 13.91
C THR A 74 20.11 -19.00 12.93
N TRP A 75 20.35 -19.40 11.68
CA TRP A 75 19.39 -19.38 10.57
C TRP A 75 18.79 -17.99 10.35
N GLN A 76 19.59 -16.97 10.60
CA GLN A 76 19.19 -15.57 10.55
C GLN A 76 20.12 -14.80 9.64
N TRP A 77 19.56 -13.77 9.00
CA TRP A 77 20.37 -12.77 8.34
C TRP A 77 20.89 -11.77 9.38
N ALA A 78 22.17 -11.47 9.35
CA ALA A 78 22.77 -10.46 10.20
C ALA A 78 23.84 -9.66 9.45
N PHE A 79 24.15 -8.49 9.97
CA PHE A 79 25.30 -7.72 9.50
C PHE A 79 26.60 -8.37 9.97
N GLU A 80 27.63 -8.28 9.12
CA GLU A 80 28.97 -8.73 9.46
C GLU A 80 29.51 -7.97 10.70
N GLN A 81 30.29 -8.65 11.54
CA GLN A 81 30.83 -8.12 12.80
C GLN A 81 32.02 -7.18 12.56
N THR A 82 31.84 -6.18 11.70
CA THR A 82 32.78 -5.09 11.47
C THR A 82 32.20 -3.78 12.02
N GLN A 83 33.03 -2.73 12.10
CA GLN A 83 32.57 -1.39 12.49
C GLN A 83 31.41 -0.90 11.59
N CYS A 84 31.46 -1.14 10.28
CA CYS A 84 30.39 -0.74 9.38
C CYS A 84 29.09 -1.53 9.64
N GLY A 85 29.21 -2.85 9.72
CA GLY A 85 28.05 -3.72 9.94
C GLY A 85 27.35 -3.43 11.27
N LEU A 86 28.11 -3.12 12.34
CA LEU A 86 27.55 -2.73 13.63
C LEU A 86 26.78 -1.40 13.58
N ILE A 87 27.30 -0.39 12.86
CA ILE A 87 26.61 0.90 12.69
C ILE A 87 25.28 0.70 11.96
N LEU A 88 25.29 -0.10 10.88
CA LEU A 88 24.08 -0.42 10.12
C LEU A 88 23.08 -1.21 10.98
N PHE A 89 23.54 -2.20 11.72
CA PHE A 89 22.69 -2.98 12.60
C PHE A 89 22.02 -2.11 13.68
N ILE A 90 22.78 -1.28 14.40
CA ILE A 90 22.25 -0.52 15.54
C ILE A 90 21.35 0.62 15.06
N TYR A 91 21.87 1.49 14.18
CA TYR A 91 21.16 2.72 13.84
C TYR A 91 20.13 2.53 12.75
N VAL A 92 20.48 1.75 11.74
CA VAL A 92 19.70 1.65 10.51
C VAL A 92 18.69 0.52 10.58
N ASP A 93 19.04 -0.62 11.19
CA ASP A 93 18.10 -1.72 11.36
C ASP A 93 17.33 -1.58 12.67
N PHE A 94 18.00 -1.59 13.83
CA PHE A 94 17.31 -1.64 15.11
C PHE A 94 16.51 -0.37 15.44
N TYR A 95 17.18 0.78 15.63
CA TYR A 95 16.49 2.01 16.06
C TYR A 95 15.51 2.54 15.03
N PHE A 96 15.89 2.53 13.75
CA PHE A 96 15.06 3.07 12.70
C PHE A 96 13.81 2.23 12.46
N THR A 97 13.93 0.90 12.46
CA THR A 97 12.77 0.00 12.32
C THR A 97 11.82 0.14 13.50
N ILE A 98 12.34 0.23 14.73
CA ILE A 98 11.52 0.53 15.91
C ILE A 98 10.77 1.86 15.75
N GLY A 99 11.45 2.90 15.26
CA GLY A 99 10.82 4.19 14.98
C GLY A 99 9.68 4.07 13.96
N LEU A 100 9.89 3.39 12.84
CA LEU A 100 8.86 3.14 11.83
C LEU A 100 7.67 2.37 12.41
N LEU A 101 7.92 1.33 13.20
CA LEU A 101 6.87 0.54 13.85
C LEU A 101 6.03 1.40 14.80
N ILE A 102 6.67 2.21 15.65
CA ILE A 102 5.96 3.13 16.55
C ILE A 102 5.10 4.12 15.75
N THR A 103 5.61 4.67 14.65
CA THR A 103 4.82 5.59 13.81
C THR A 103 3.62 4.89 13.16
N SER A 104 3.79 3.68 12.62
CA SER A 104 2.67 2.89 12.08
C SER A 104 1.62 2.63 13.15
N LEU A 105 2.04 2.14 14.31
CA LEU A 105 1.18 1.86 15.46
C LEU A 105 0.40 3.10 15.90
N ALA A 106 1.03 4.27 15.94
CA ALA A 106 0.37 5.52 16.29
C ALA A 106 -0.73 5.87 15.27
N PHE A 107 -0.44 5.79 13.96
CA PHE A 107 -1.45 6.03 12.92
C PHE A 107 -2.58 5.01 12.95
N ASP A 108 -2.28 3.74 13.14
CA ASP A 108 -3.29 2.67 13.24
C ASP A 108 -4.16 2.86 14.50
N PHE A 109 -3.57 3.23 15.63
CA PHE A 109 -4.29 3.53 16.85
C PHE A 109 -5.21 4.75 16.70
N CYS A 110 -4.71 5.85 16.11
CA CYS A 110 -5.52 7.02 15.80
C CYS A 110 -6.66 6.66 14.84
N THR A 111 -6.38 5.87 13.81
CA THR A 111 -7.38 5.38 12.86
C THR A 111 -8.45 4.56 13.56
N ALA A 112 -8.06 3.67 14.47
CA ALA A 112 -8.98 2.84 15.23
C ALA A 112 -9.82 3.61 16.23
N ILE A 113 -9.29 4.65 16.88
CA ILE A 113 -10.10 5.55 17.72
C ILE A 113 -11.15 6.26 16.86
N SER A 114 -10.75 6.79 15.70
CA SER A 114 -11.67 7.46 14.78
C SER A 114 -12.74 6.48 14.27
N ILE A 115 -12.36 5.26 13.93
CA ILE A 115 -13.32 4.20 13.56
C ILE A 115 -14.21 3.85 14.75
N TYR A 116 -13.67 3.64 15.95
CA TYR A 116 -14.45 3.25 17.14
C TYR A 116 -15.48 4.31 17.53
N ARG A 117 -15.11 5.59 17.41
CA ARG A 117 -16.02 6.72 17.58
C ARG A 117 -17.13 6.74 16.53
N PHE A 118 -16.87 6.24 15.32
CA PHE A 118 -17.84 6.18 14.21
C PHE A 118 -18.61 4.85 14.10
N VAL A 119 -18.05 3.74 14.57
CA VAL A 119 -18.52 2.35 14.42
C VAL A 119 -18.09 1.55 15.66
N LYS A 120 -19.07 1.08 16.43
CA LYS A 120 -18.91 0.37 17.72
C LYS A 120 -18.32 -1.06 17.61
N SER A 121 -17.24 -1.31 16.86
CA SER A 121 -16.56 -2.61 16.86
C SER A 121 -15.18 -2.56 16.21
N CYS A 122 -14.16 -3.21 16.79
CA CYS A 122 -12.95 -3.52 16.02
C CYS A 122 -12.13 -4.69 16.56
N MET A 123 -11.81 -5.63 15.65
CA MET A 123 -10.88 -6.76 15.86
C MET A 123 -9.49 -6.53 15.25
N SER A 124 -9.27 -5.45 14.49
CA SER A 124 -8.04 -5.26 13.69
C SER A 124 -6.80 -4.92 14.54
N ASN A 125 -6.95 -4.06 15.54
CA ASN A 125 -5.82 -3.68 16.41
C ASN A 125 -5.32 -4.84 17.27
N PHE A 126 -6.19 -5.80 17.55
CA PHE A 126 -5.83 -6.97 18.36
C PHE A 126 -4.81 -7.85 17.65
N ILE A 127 -4.91 -7.97 16.32
CA ILE A 127 -4.03 -8.82 15.51
C ILE A 127 -2.62 -8.24 15.46
N PHE A 128 -2.50 -6.92 15.33
CA PHE A 128 -1.19 -6.26 15.27
C PHE A 128 -0.49 -6.19 16.64
N ILE A 129 -1.26 -5.99 17.71
CA ILE A 129 -0.75 -6.10 19.10
C ILE A 129 -0.39 -7.55 19.41
N ALA A 130 -1.16 -8.53 18.94
CA ALA A 130 -0.86 -9.95 19.07
C ALA A 130 0.44 -10.33 18.35
N ASP A 131 0.70 -9.77 17.16
CA ASP A 131 1.95 -10.04 16.43
C ASP A 131 3.19 -9.49 17.15
N LEU A 132 3.14 -8.24 17.62
CA LEU A 132 4.22 -7.63 18.40
C LEU A 132 4.47 -8.35 19.72
N SER A 133 3.40 -8.76 20.41
CA SER A 133 3.51 -9.54 21.64
C SER A 133 3.97 -10.97 21.38
N LEU A 134 3.64 -11.59 20.24
CA LEU A 134 4.17 -12.88 19.85
C LEU A 134 5.65 -12.81 19.45
N PHE A 135 6.12 -11.71 18.85
CA PHE A 135 7.53 -11.50 18.57
C PHE A 135 8.38 -11.31 19.84
N LEU A 136 7.84 -10.61 20.85
CA LEU A 136 8.52 -10.36 22.12
C LEU A 136 8.40 -11.53 23.13
N VAL A 137 7.27 -12.23 23.13
CA VAL A 137 6.90 -13.21 24.16
C VAL A 137 6.86 -14.64 23.60
N GLY A 138 6.83 -14.82 22.27
CA GLY A 138 6.82 -16.13 21.61
C GLY A 138 7.97 -17.05 22.02
N PRO A 139 9.23 -16.58 22.11
CA PRO A 139 10.34 -17.39 22.61
C PRO A 139 10.13 -17.85 24.07
N THR A 140 9.56 -16.98 24.91
CA THR A 140 9.30 -17.29 26.34
C THR A 140 8.11 -18.23 26.53
N ILE A 141 7.07 -18.13 25.70
CA ILE A 141 5.91 -19.02 25.72
C ILE A 141 6.31 -20.41 25.24
N TYR A 142 7.14 -20.50 24.20
CA TYR A 142 7.63 -21.78 23.69
C TYR A 142 8.48 -22.51 24.75
N GLN A 143 9.36 -21.78 25.43
CA GLN A 143 10.15 -22.30 26.55
C GLN A 143 9.27 -22.75 27.74
N ALA A 144 8.16 -22.06 28.01
CA ALA A 144 7.23 -22.43 29.07
C ALA A 144 6.32 -23.63 28.72
N LEU A 145 5.99 -23.86 27.44
CA LEU A 145 5.09 -24.94 26.99
C LEU A 145 5.81 -26.27 26.75
N LEU A 146 7.05 -26.24 26.28
CA LEU A 146 7.80 -27.45 25.90
C LEU A 146 8.91 -27.83 26.88
N GLY A 147 9.19 -26.99 27.89
CA GLY A 147 10.19 -27.27 28.93
C GLY A 147 11.64 -27.24 28.45
N GLU A 148 11.87 -27.12 27.13
CA GLU A 148 13.18 -26.94 26.50
C GLU A 148 13.26 -25.61 25.77
N ALA A 149 14.46 -25.03 25.69
CA ALA A 149 14.67 -23.84 24.88
C ALA A 149 14.38 -24.19 23.41
N PRO A 150 13.62 -23.35 22.67
CA PRO A 150 13.35 -23.60 21.26
C PRO A 150 14.66 -23.80 20.51
N ASP A 151 14.73 -24.88 19.75
CA ASP A 151 15.80 -25.12 18.79
C ASP A 151 15.85 -23.95 17.80
N THR A 152 17.03 -23.69 17.24
CA THR A 152 17.26 -22.56 16.34
C THR A 152 16.27 -22.53 15.16
N PHE A 153 15.87 -23.70 14.69
CA PHE A 153 14.87 -23.86 13.64
C PHE A 153 13.45 -23.52 14.11
N GLY A 154 13.07 -23.91 15.32
CA GLY A 154 11.80 -23.54 15.94
C GLY A 154 11.63 -22.02 16.09
N ILE A 155 12.67 -21.31 16.57
CA ILE A 155 12.64 -19.84 16.67
C ILE A 155 12.47 -19.19 15.29
N PHE A 156 13.23 -19.67 14.30
CA PHE A 156 13.15 -19.18 12.93
C PHE A 156 11.75 -19.37 12.33
N LEU A 157 11.16 -20.57 12.47
CA LEU A 157 9.82 -20.86 11.96
C LEU A 157 8.75 -20.00 12.63
N ILE A 158 8.79 -19.87 13.95
CA ILE A 158 7.79 -19.08 14.69
C ILE A 158 7.85 -17.62 14.27
N ASN A 159 9.04 -17.02 14.24
CA ASN A 159 9.18 -15.62 13.84
C ASN A 159 8.77 -15.39 12.38
N THR A 160 9.18 -16.28 11.48
CA THR A 160 8.88 -16.15 10.05
C THR A 160 7.39 -16.34 9.78
N LEU A 161 6.78 -17.41 10.32
CA LEU A 161 5.36 -17.69 10.12
C LEU A 161 4.47 -16.64 10.76
N SER A 162 4.83 -16.14 11.94
CA SER A 162 4.06 -15.08 12.61
C SER A 162 4.05 -13.80 11.78
N MET A 163 5.22 -13.37 11.29
CA MET A 163 5.35 -12.19 10.45
C MET A 163 4.53 -12.32 9.15
N GLU A 164 4.64 -13.46 8.45
CA GLU A 164 3.89 -13.71 7.22
C GLU A 164 2.38 -13.78 7.45
N ILE A 165 1.93 -14.44 8.52
CA ILE A 165 0.51 -14.53 8.89
C ILE A 165 -0.04 -13.15 9.21
N SER A 166 0.71 -12.31 9.90
CA SER A 166 0.26 -10.98 10.30
C SER A 166 0.12 -10.03 9.10
N HIS A 167 1.06 -10.08 8.15
CA HIS A 167 0.93 -9.37 6.89
C HIS A 167 -0.24 -9.89 6.04
N PHE A 168 -0.47 -11.21 6.01
CA PHE A 168 -1.61 -11.81 5.32
C PHE A 168 -2.95 -11.37 5.95
N LEU A 169 -3.04 -11.42 7.28
CA LEU A 169 -4.25 -11.03 8.02
C LEU A 169 -4.57 -9.55 7.82
N ASP A 170 -3.58 -8.66 7.80
CA ASP A 170 -3.78 -7.23 7.54
C ASP A 170 -4.37 -6.99 6.13
N GLY A 171 -3.89 -7.72 5.11
CA GLY A 171 -4.48 -7.74 3.78
C GLY A 171 -5.90 -8.31 3.73
N LEU A 172 -6.15 -9.40 4.48
CA LEU A 172 -7.45 -10.07 4.54
C LEU A 172 -8.52 -9.18 5.18
N ILE A 173 -8.19 -8.50 6.27
CA ILE A 173 -9.07 -7.52 6.95
C ILE A 173 -9.49 -6.44 5.95
N MET A 174 -8.55 -5.88 5.18
CA MET A 174 -8.88 -4.87 4.17
C MET A 174 -9.90 -5.39 3.14
N VAL A 175 -9.74 -6.64 2.67
CA VAL A 175 -10.65 -7.24 1.68
C VAL A 175 -12.02 -7.53 2.28
N VAL A 176 -12.08 -8.04 3.52
CA VAL A 176 -13.34 -8.41 4.19
C VAL A 176 -14.19 -7.18 4.49
N PHE A 177 -13.58 -6.10 4.98
CA PHE A 177 -14.28 -4.89 5.41
C PHE A 177 -14.50 -3.87 4.28
N ASN A 178 -13.71 -3.90 3.20
CA ASN A 178 -13.97 -3.05 2.03
C ASN A 178 -15.02 -3.71 1.11
N ARG A 179 -16.30 -3.33 1.30
CA ARG A 179 -17.44 -3.86 0.55
C ARG A 179 -17.29 -3.71 -0.98
N LYS A 180 -16.57 -2.68 -1.45
CA LYS A 180 -16.25 -2.49 -2.88
C LYS A 180 -15.20 -3.51 -3.34
N THR A 181 -14.08 -3.64 -2.63
CA THR A 181 -13.03 -4.64 -2.94
C THR A 181 -13.56 -6.07 -2.88
N ARG A 182 -14.40 -6.39 -1.89
CA ARG A 182 -15.08 -7.68 -1.78
C ARG A 182 -15.96 -7.98 -2.99
N ALA A 183 -16.73 -7.00 -3.47
CA ALA A 183 -17.54 -7.14 -4.68
C ALA A 183 -16.69 -7.31 -5.96
N TYR A 184 -15.53 -6.67 -6.05
CA TYR A 184 -14.62 -6.83 -7.18
C TYR A 184 -13.96 -8.21 -7.23
N ILE A 185 -13.54 -8.74 -6.09
CA ILE A 185 -12.85 -10.05 -6.00
C ILE A 185 -13.84 -11.21 -6.16
N PHE A 186 -14.99 -11.16 -5.48
CA PHE A 186 -15.95 -12.27 -5.47
C PHE A 186 -16.98 -12.22 -6.60
N ASN A 187 -17.04 -11.16 -7.42
CA ASN A 187 -18.00 -11.07 -8.52
C ASN A 187 -17.42 -10.44 -9.82
N PRO A 188 -16.37 -11.06 -10.41
CA PRO A 188 -15.67 -10.53 -11.59
C PRO A 188 -16.57 -10.37 -12.82
N ARG A 189 -17.66 -11.16 -12.92
CA ARG A 189 -18.63 -11.09 -14.01
C ARG A 189 -19.40 -9.76 -14.05
N LYS A 190 -19.61 -9.10 -12.91
CA LYS A 190 -20.30 -7.80 -12.83
C LYS A 190 -19.41 -6.64 -13.33
N LEU A 191 -18.09 -6.77 -13.22
CA LEU A 191 -17.11 -5.80 -13.72
C LEU A 191 -17.05 -5.80 -15.25
N ILE A 192 -17.05 -6.99 -15.87
CA ILE A 192 -17.07 -7.11 -17.34
C ILE A 192 -18.36 -6.51 -17.88
N LYS A 193 -19.50 -6.75 -17.22
CA LYS A 193 -20.79 -6.19 -17.61
C LYS A 193 -20.81 -4.66 -17.51
N LEU A 194 -20.35 -4.07 -16.38
CA LEU A 194 -20.27 -2.62 -16.21
C LEU A 194 -19.29 -1.93 -17.17
N ARG A 195 -18.16 -2.58 -17.51
CA ARG A 195 -17.20 -2.04 -18.48
C ARG A 195 -17.75 -2.09 -19.91
N LEU A 196 -18.51 -3.14 -20.25
CA LEU A 196 -19.23 -3.23 -21.54
C LEU A 196 -20.36 -2.22 -21.64
N GLU A 197 -21.11 -2.00 -20.56
CA GLU A 197 -22.24 -1.07 -20.50
C GLU A 197 -21.76 0.39 -20.56
N GLY A 198 -20.70 0.74 -19.82
CA GLY A 198 -20.06 2.06 -19.92
C GLY A 198 -19.45 2.36 -21.29
N SER A 199 -18.91 1.33 -21.97
CA SER A 199 -18.40 1.47 -23.34
C SER A 199 -19.53 1.70 -24.35
N ARG A 200 -20.68 1.03 -24.17
CA ARG A 200 -21.89 1.26 -24.99
C ARG A 200 -22.46 2.66 -24.80
N VAL A 201 -22.59 3.14 -23.56
CA VAL A 201 -23.11 4.48 -23.27
C VAL A 201 -22.20 5.57 -23.84
N SER A 202 -20.88 5.42 -23.73
CA SER A 202 -19.92 6.35 -24.34
C SER A 202 -19.99 6.34 -25.87
N SER A 203 -20.22 5.17 -26.50
CA SER A 203 -20.40 5.09 -27.95
C SER A 203 -21.71 5.73 -28.42
N LEU A 204 -22.80 5.58 -27.67
CA LEU A 204 -24.10 6.18 -27.98
C LEU A 204 -24.10 7.70 -27.81
N ALA A 205 -23.48 8.22 -26.75
CA ALA A 205 -23.32 9.66 -26.56
C ALA A 205 -22.51 10.29 -27.72
N ARG A 206 -21.43 9.64 -28.15
CA ARG A 206 -20.60 10.11 -29.26
C ARG A 206 -21.32 10.09 -30.62
N VAL A 207 -22.26 9.17 -30.82
CA VAL A 207 -23.11 9.11 -32.03
C VAL A 207 -24.22 10.16 -31.99
N SER A 208 -24.78 10.44 -30.81
CA SER A 208 -25.79 11.51 -30.61
C SER A 208 -25.20 12.91 -30.84
N ASP A 209 -23.98 13.17 -30.37
CA ASP A 209 -23.30 14.46 -30.60
C ASP A 209 -22.99 14.67 -32.09
N TYR A 210 -22.70 13.60 -32.83
CA TYR A 210 -22.45 13.66 -34.27
C TYR A 210 -23.74 13.90 -35.08
N SER A 211 -24.90 13.40 -34.63
CA SER A 211 -26.17 13.66 -35.31
C SER A 211 -26.64 15.11 -35.09
N HIS A 212 -26.47 15.65 -33.88
CA HIS A 212 -26.80 17.05 -33.57
C HIS A 212 -25.97 18.05 -34.39
N ALA A 213 -24.65 17.80 -34.54
CA ALA A 213 -23.79 18.65 -35.37
C ALA A 213 -24.11 18.58 -36.88
N LYS A 214 -24.75 17.50 -37.34
CA LYS A 214 -25.17 17.35 -38.74
C LYS A 214 -26.49 18.07 -39.03
N THR A 215 -27.38 18.17 -38.04
CA THR A 215 -28.66 18.87 -38.18
C THR A 215 -28.46 20.39 -38.19
N GLU A 216 -27.56 20.94 -37.35
CA GLU A 216 -27.25 22.38 -37.36
C GLU A 216 -26.61 22.87 -38.67
N ASN A 217 -25.85 22.01 -39.36
CA ASN A 217 -25.25 22.35 -40.64
C ASN A 217 -26.24 22.35 -41.82
N HIS A 218 -27.44 21.82 -41.65
CA HIS A 218 -28.46 21.79 -42.71
C HIS A 218 -29.41 23.00 -42.68
N ASP A 219 -29.51 23.71 -41.55
CA ASP A 219 -30.33 24.93 -41.40
C ASP A 219 -29.59 26.23 -41.75
N SER A 220 -28.26 26.20 -41.94
CA SER A 220 -27.46 27.40 -42.26
C SER A 220 -27.23 27.64 -43.77
N LYS A 221 -27.91 26.91 -44.67
CA LYS A 221 -27.87 27.14 -46.12
C LYS A 221 -29.24 27.55 -46.66
N GLY A 222 -29.70 28.74 -46.30
CA GLY A 222 -31.00 29.21 -46.75
C GLY A 222 -31.28 30.69 -46.53
N VAL A 223 -30.34 31.60 -46.82
CA VAL A 223 -30.67 33.03 -46.96
C VAL A 223 -29.89 33.63 -48.12
N ALA A 224 -30.57 33.86 -49.24
CA ALA A 224 -30.08 34.69 -50.34
C ALA A 224 -30.20 36.18 -49.96
N PRO A 225 -29.26 37.05 -50.35
CA PRO A 225 -29.36 38.47 -50.04
C PRO A 225 -30.28 39.17 -51.05
N GLU A 226 -31.35 39.77 -50.54
CA GLU A 226 -32.28 40.62 -51.29
C GLU A 226 -31.64 42.00 -51.53
N ARG A 227 -31.58 42.41 -52.80
CA ARG A 227 -30.92 43.63 -53.29
C ARG A 227 -31.91 44.79 -53.25
N SER A 228 -31.87 45.58 -52.18
CA SER A 228 -32.56 46.88 -52.11
C SER A 228 -31.87 47.91 -53.02
N LYS A 229 -32.61 48.39 -54.02
CA LYS A 229 -32.39 49.67 -54.69
C LYS A 229 -33.41 50.64 -54.09
N ASP A 230 -32.97 51.81 -53.64
CA ASP A 230 -33.58 53.08 -54.03
C ASP A 230 -32.78 54.27 -53.49
N ASN A 231 -32.36 55.13 -54.42
CA ASN A 231 -31.80 56.46 -54.19
C ASN A 231 -32.58 57.41 -55.10
N THR A 232 -33.39 58.28 -54.51
CA THR A 232 -33.82 59.57 -55.09
C THR A 232 -34.19 60.51 -53.95
N SER A 233 -33.28 61.42 -53.60
CA SER A 233 -33.36 62.84 -53.98
C SER A 233 -32.16 63.61 -53.45
#